data_AF-A0A171B074-F1
#
_entry.id   AF-A0A171B074-F1
#
_cell.length_a   1.000
_cell.length_b   1.000
_cell.length_c   1.000
_cell.angle_alpha   90.00
_cell.angle_beta   90.00
_cell.angle_gamma   90.00
#
_symmetry.space_group_name_H-M   'P 1'
#
loop_
_entity.id
_entity.type
_entity.pdbx_description
1 polymer ?
#
loop_
_entity_poly.entity_id
_entity_poly.type
_entity_poly.pdbx_seq_one_letter_code
_entity_poly.pdbx_strand_id
1 'polypeptide(L)'
;ILYNFLEIRSDAFKLCCIYQRPMIRKVKDTGAWQRSFQALCALSVMTNCALLCLSPPLRSVAPDMSPVAWVMCFVFLEHLLMGLRQVLHYAIPDKPEWVRVALAKGNYQSKQALKFQVKN
;
A
#
# COMPACT_ATOMS: atom_id res chain seq x y z
N ILE A 1 4.97 17.49 0.98
CA ILE A 1 5.55 17.72 -0.36
C ILE A 1 6.91 18.40 -0.25
N LEU A 2 7.01 19.61 0.34
CA LEU A 2 8.31 20.30 0.53
C LEU A 2 9.35 19.43 1.25
N TYR A 3 8.96 18.78 2.35
CA TYR A 3 9.84 17.87 3.09
C TYR A 3 10.41 16.76 2.21
N ASN A 4 9.60 16.13 1.35
CA ASN A 4 10.05 15.06 0.46
C ASN A 4 11.11 15.54 -0.54
N PHE A 5 11.01 16.79 -1.01
CA PHE A 5 12.03 17.36 -1.88
C PHE A 5 13.37 17.51 -1.15
N LEU A 6 13.33 17.99 0.09
CA LEU A 6 14.52 18.09 0.95
C LEU A 6 15.08 16.71 1.29
N GLU A 7 14.23 15.72 1.60
CA GLU A 7 14.64 14.36 1.93
C GLU A 7 15.39 13.70 0.76
N ILE A 8 14.90 13.82 -0.47
CA ILE A 8 15.59 13.27 -1.65
C ILE A 8 17.01 13.85 -1.78
N ARG A 9 17.18 15.17 -1.57
CA ARG A 9 18.51 15.80 -1.64
C ARG A 9 19.39 15.39 -0.47
N SER A 10 18.81 15.29 0.71
CA SER A 10 19.51 14.87 1.94
C SER A 10 20.01 13.43 1.81
N ASP A 11 19.16 12.50 1.37
CA ASP A 11 19.53 11.09 1.18
C ASP A 11 20.59 10.90 0.10
N ALA A 12 20.51 11.66 -1.00
CA ALA A 12 21.58 11.68 -2.00
C ALA A 12 22.91 12.16 -1.41
N PHE A 13 22.89 13.26 -0.64
CA PHE A 13 24.09 13.77 0.03
C PHE A 13 24.67 12.76 1.03
N LYS A 14 23.81 12.12 1.85
CA LYS A 14 24.23 11.08 2.78
C LYS A 14 24.94 9.92 2.08
N LEU A 15 24.36 9.41 0.98
CA LEU A 15 24.92 8.29 0.22
C LEU A 15 26.21 8.64 -0.53
N CYS A 16 26.36 9.89 -1.00
CA CYS A 16 27.51 10.31 -1.79
C CYS A 16 28.68 10.85 -0.97
N CYS A 17 28.41 11.54 0.14
CA CYS A 17 29.41 12.32 0.86
C CYS A 17 29.63 11.89 2.31
N ILE A 18 28.70 11.13 2.91
CA ILE A 18 28.77 10.76 4.34
C ILE A 18 29.09 9.27 4.51
N TYR A 19 28.36 8.38 3.82
CA TYR A 19 28.47 6.94 4.03
C TYR A 19 29.49 6.28 3.09
N GLN A 20 30.13 5.21 3.57
CA GLN A 20 30.89 4.30 2.72
C GLN A 20 29.95 3.56 1.77
N ARG A 21 30.42 3.30 0.54
CA ARG A 21 29.64 2.62 -0.51
C ARG A 21 29.11 1.26 0.00
N PRO A 22 27.77 1.06 0.05
CA PRO A 22 27.18 -0.18 0.52
C PRO A 22 27.32 -1.30 -0.53
N MET A 23 27.30 -2.55 -0.05
CA MET A 23 27.28 -3.73 -0.91
C MET A 23 25.93 -3.84 -1.62
N ILE A 24 25.96 -4.10 -2.93
CA ILE A 24 24.76 -4.17 -3.77
C ILE A 24 23.97 -5.43 -3.42
N ARG A 25 22.70 -5.26 -3.04
CA ARG A 25 21.75 -6.35 -2.81
C ARG A 25 20.58 -6.23 -3.78
N LYS A 26 20.29 -7.30 -4.51
CA LYS A 26 19.09 -7.39 -5.36
C LYS A 26 17.87 -7.67 -4.48
N VAL A 27 16.91 -6.77 -4.51
CA VAL A 27 15.60 -6.92 -3.85
C VAL A 27 14.49 -6.83 -4.89
N LYS A 28 13.41 -7.58 -4.69
CA LYS A 28 12.28 -7.66 -5.61
C LYS A 28 11.21 -6.61 -5.29
N ASP A 29 11.12 -6.21 -4.03
CA ASP A 29 10.12 -5.31 -3.47
C ASP A 29 10.70 -4.58 -2.24
N THR A 30 9.93 -3.63 -1.71
CA THR A 30 10.22 -2.92 -0.45
C THR A 30 10.06 -3.81 0.79
N GLY A 31 9.53 -5.04 0.63
CA GLY A 31 9.42 -6.05 1.66
C GLY A 31 8.40 -5.71 2.76
N ALA A 32 8.83 -5.77 4.02
CA ALA A 32 7.97 -5.61 5.20
C ALA A 32 7.21 -4.27 5.22
N TRP A 33 7.80 -3.22 4.66
CA TRP A 33 7.20 -1.89 4.59
C TRP A 33 5.85 -1.88 3.88
N GLN A 34 5.67 -2.73 2.86
CA GLN A 34 4.37 -2.82 2.17
C GLN A 34 3.25 -3.25 3.12
N ARG A 35 3.51 -4.27 3.95
CA ARG A 35 2.54 -4.73 4.96
C ARG A 35 2.32 -3.67 6.05
N SER A 36 3.38 -2.98 6.46
CA SER A 36 3.28 -1.88 7.44
C SER A 36 2.38 -0.75 6.93
N PHE A 37 2.56 -0.30 5.68
CA PHE A 37 1.71 0.74 5.10
C PHE A 37 0.26 0.27 4.92
N GLN A 38 0.04 -0.98 4.54
CA GLN A 38 -1.31 -1.54 4.46
C GLN A 38 -2.03 -1.54 5.82
N ALA A 39 -1.32 -1.84 6.91
CA ALA A 39 -1.85 -1.77 8.27
C ALA A 39 -2.12 -0.32 8.70
N LEU A 40 -1.21 0.60 8.39
CA LEU A 40 -1.41 2.03 8.64
C LEU A 40 -2.64 2.57 7.91
N CYS A 41 -2.89 2.16 6.67
CA CYS A 41 -4.11 2.52 5.95
C CYS A 41 -5.38 2.01 6.65
N ALA A 42 -5.38 0.77 7.18
CA ALA A 42 -6.53 0.23 7.91
C ALA A 42 -6.77 1.00 9.22
N LEU A 43 -5.71 1.24 9.99
CA LEU A 43 -5.76 2.06 11.21
C LEU A 43 -6.24 3.49 10.93
N SER A 44 -5.87 4.06 9.78
CA SER A 44 -6.32 5.37 9.35
C SER A 44 -7.84 5.41 9.13
N VAL A 45 -8.43 4.37 8.51
CA VAL A 45 -9.89 4.29 8.35
C VAL A 45 -10.57 4.24 9.72
N MET A 46 -10.08 3.38 10.62
CA MET A 46 -10.65 3.23 11.97
C MET A 46 -10.59 4.52 12.77
N THR A 47 -9.41 5.16 12.81
CA THR A 47 -9.20 6.39 13.59
C THR A 47 -10.01 7.57 13.03
N ASN A 48 -10.09 7.72 11.71
CA ASN A 48 -10.94 8.77 11.12
C ASN A 48 -12.43 8.52 11.39
N CYS A 49 -12.92 7.29 11.30
CA CYS A 49 -14.32 6.97 11.65
C CYS A 49 -14.61 7.24 13.12
N ALA A 50 -13.69 6.88 14.02
CA ALA A 50 -13.80 7.17 15.45
C ALA A 50 -13.81 8.69 15.72
N LEU A 51 -12.93 9.46 15.08
CA LEU A 51 -12.91 10.92 15.21
C LEU A 51 -14.21 11.56 14.71
N LEU A 52 -14.77 11.07 13.60
CA LEU A 52 -16.07 11.54 13.11
C LEU A 52 -17.20 11.21 14.10
N CYS A 53 -17.21 9.99 14.65
CA CYS A 53 -18.20 9.57 15.65
C CYS A 53 -18.16 10.47 16.91
N LEU A 54 -16.97 10.95 17.30
CA LEU A 54 -16.77 11.81 18.47
C LEU A 54 -16.92 13.31 18.17
N SER A 55 -17.04 13.70 16.89
CA SER A 55 -17.05 15.10 16.47
C SER A 55 -18.34 15.83 16.92
N PRO A 56 -18.24 16.86 17.80
CA PRO A 56 -19.41 17.57 18.30
C PRO A 56 -20.24 18.28 17.21
N PRO A 57 -19.64 18.95 16.20
CA PRO A 57 -20.41 19.54 15.09
C PRO A 57 -21.22 18.51 14.30
N LEU A 58 -20.72 17.28 14.18
CA LEU A 58 -21.43 16.22 13.48
C LEU A 58 -22.58 15.69 14.33
N ARG A 59 -22.35 15.52 15.64
CA ARG A 59 -23.39 15.11 16.60
C ARG A 59 -24.55 16.10 16.68
N SER A 60 -24.28 17.41 16.53
CA SER A 60 -25.31 18.45 16.56
C SER A 60 -26.22 18.46 15.33
N VAL A 61 -25.82 17.86 14.22
CA VAL A 61 -26.65 17.74 13.00
C VAL A 61 -27.73 16.66 13.15
N ALA A 62 -27.49 15.64 13.97
CA ALA A 62 -28.44 14.58 14.26
C ALA A 62 -28.68 14.45 15.77
N PRO A 63 -29.26 15.48 16.42
CA PRO A 63 -29.43 15.52 17.87
C PRO A 63 -30.31 14.36 18.38
N ASP A 64 -31.32 13.98 17.62
CA ASP A 64 -32.38 13.03 18.01
C ASP A 64 -31.98 11.55 17.92
N MET A 65 -30.80 11.23 17.37
CA MET A 65 -30.36 9.84 17.30
C MET A 65 -29.92 9.31 18.67
N SER A 66 -30.39 8.10 18.99
CA SER A 66 -29.91 7.34 20.14
C SER A 66 -28.38 7.13 20.06
N PRO A 67 -27.64 7.20 21.19
CA PRO A 67 -26.20 6.97 21.20
C PRO A 67 -25.79 5.63 20.58
N VAL A 68 -26.61 4.59 20.76
CA VAL A 68 -26.35 3.26 20.18
C VAL A 68 -26.51 3.30 18.66
N ALA A 69 -27.60 3.90 18.17
CA ALA A 69 -27.84 4.04 16.74
C ALA A 69 -26.74 4.87 16.06
N TRP A 70 -26.27 5.94 16.72
CA TRP A 70 -25.18 6.78 16.26
C TRP A 70 -23.87 5.99 16.07
N VAL A 71 -23.43 5.27 17.10
CA VAL A 71 -22.22 4.44 17.04
C VAL A 71 -22.35 3.35 15.98
N MET A 72 -23.51 2.68 15.90
CA MET A 72 -23.76 1.64 14.89
C MET A 72 -23.67 2.17 13.46
N CYS A 73 -24.11 3.41 13.20
CA CYS A 73 -23.96 4.03 11.88
C CYS A 73 -22.49 4.19 11.48
N PHE A 74 -21.62 4.63 12.40
CA PHE A 74 -20.19 4.77 12.14
C PHE A 74 -19.47 3.43 12.03
N VAL A 75 -19.87 2.42 12.82
CA VAL A 75 -19.34 1.05 12.67
C VAL A 75 -19.70 0.49 11.30
N PHE A 76 -20.94 0.69 10.84
CA PHE A 76 -21.34 0.28 9.49
C PHE A 76 -20.55 1.01 8.40
N LEU A 77 -20.41 2.33 8.52
CA LEU A 77 -19.60 3.14 7.61
C LEU A 77 -18.14 2.68 7.57
N GLU A 78 -17.55 2.38 8.72
CA GLU A 78 -16.20 1.85 8.83
C GLU A 78 -16.04 0.53 8.07
N HIS A 79 -16.96 -0.42 8.26
CA HIS A 79 -16.94 -1.71 7.55
C HIS A 79 -17.11 -1.54 6.04
N LEU A 80 -17.94 -0.60 5.60
CA LEU A 80 -18.11 -0.27 4.19
C LEU A 80 -16.81 0.28 3.58
N LEU A 81 -16.14 1.22 4.26
CA LEU A 81 -14.88 1.81 3.81
C LEU A 81 -13.73 0.78 3.82
N MET A 82 -13.68 -0.08 4.84
CA MET A 82 -12.74 -1.19 4.89
C MET A 82 -12.97 -2.20 3.76
N GLY A 83 -14.23 -2.51 3.46
CA GLY A 83 -14.61 -3.33 2.31
C GLY A 83 -14.16 -2.72 0.99
N LEU A 84 -14.43 -1.42 0.78
CA LEU A 84 -14.02 -0.70 -0.43
C LEU A 84 -12.49 -0.71 -0.61
N ARG A 85 -11.74 -0.44 0.47
CA ARG A 85 -10.27 -0.54 0.46
C ARG A 85 -9.82 -1.94 0.00
N GLN A 86 -10.45 -3.00 0.51
CA GLN A 86 -10.09 -4.37 0.15
C GLN A 86 -10.42 -4.69 -1.32
N VAL A 87 -11.57 -4.22 -1.81
CA VAL A 87 -11.94 -4.34 -3.23
C VAL A 87 -10.92 -3.64 -4.12
N LEU A 88 -10.53 -2.40 -3.79
CA LEU A 88 -9.51 -1.66 -4.55
C LEU A 88 -8.16 -2.40 -4.57
N HIS A 89 -7.75 -2.99 -3.44
CA HIS A 89 -6.52 -3.78 -3.38
C HIS A 89 -6.57 -5.01 -4.29
N TYR A 90 -7.73 -5.66 -4.45
CA TYR A 90 -7.87 -6.79 -5.37
C TYR A 90 -8.06 -6.38 -6.83
N ALA A 91 -8.73 -5.26 -7.08
CA ALA A 91 -9.04 -4.79 -8.43
C ALA A 91 -7.80 -4.27 -9.16
N ILE A 92 -6.84 -3.68 -8.45
CA ILE A 92 -5.63 -3.12 -9.04
C ILE A 92 -4.54 -4.20 -9.08
N PRO A 93 -4.13 -4.68 -10.27
CA PRO A 93 -3.08 -5.68 -10.36
C PRO A 93 -1.72 -5.09 -9.98
N ASP A 94 -0.97 -5.79 -9.12
CA ASP A 94 0.37 -5.36 -8.65
C ASP A 94 1.38 -5.14 -9.78
N LYS A 95 1.18 -5.82 -10.92
CA LYS A 95 2.07 -5.73 -12.08
C LYS A 95 1.30 -5.28 -13.32
N PRO A 96 1.77 -4.25 -14.01
CA PRO A 96 1.16 -3.84 -15.28
C PRO A 96 1.37 -4.90 -16.36
N GLU A 97 0.54 -4.86 -17.40
CA GLU A 97 0.48 -5.86 -18.45
C GLU A 97 1.83 -6.03 -19.20
N TRP A 98 2.47 -4.94 -19.58
CA TRP A 98 3.75 -4.99 -20.29
C TRP A 98 4.85 -5.72 -19.50
N VAL A 99 4.85 -5.58 -18.16
CA VAL A 99 5.77 -6.34 -17.28
C VAL A 99 5.41 -7.82 -17.30
N ARG A 100 4.12 -8.16 -17.23
CA ARG A 100 3.67 -9.56 -17.27
C ARG A 100 4.05 -10.23 -18.58
N VAL A 101 3.87 -9.55 -19.71
CA VAL A 101 4.22 -10.04 -21.05
C VAL A 101 5.75 -10.21 -21.17
N ALA A 102 6.54 -9.24 -20.72
CA ALA A 102 8.00 -9.34 -20.74
C ALA A 102 8.51 -10.52 -19.88
N LEU A 103 7.98 -10.69 -18.67
CA LEU A 103 8.29 -11.83 -17.80
C LEU A 103 7.87 -13.17 -18.43
N ALA A 104 6.70 -13.21 -19.08
CA ALA A 104 6.22 -14.41 -19.77
C ALA A 104 7.14 -14.80 -20.94
N LYS A 105 7.57 -13.82 -21.75
CA LYS A 105 8.52 -14.04 -22.83
C LYS A 105 9.87 -14.58 -22.33
N GLY A 106 10.41 -13.97 -21.27
CA GLY A 106 11.65 -14.45 -20.64
C GLY A 106 11.54 -15.89 -20.13
N ASN A 107 10.46 -16.21 -19.41
CA ASN A 107 10.21 -17.56 -18.90
C ASN A 107 10.04 -18.60 -20.02
N TYR A 108 9.42 -18.22 -21.14
CA TYR A 108 9.26 -19.10 -22.29
C TYR A 108 10.62 -19.45 -22.93
N GLN A 109 11.48 -18.45 -23.12
CA GLN A 109 12.83 -18.66 -23.67
C GLN A 109 13.68 -19.57 -22.78
N SER A 110 13.65 -19.36 -21.45
CA SER A 110 14.36 -20.24 -20.50
C SER A 110 13.89 -21.69 -20.58
N LYS A 111 12.57 -21.93 -20.75
CA LYS A 111 12.02 -23.28 -20.93
C LYS A 111 12.47 -23.92 -22.25
N GLN A 112 12.58 -23.15 -23.33
CA GLN A 112 13.09 -23.68 -24.61
C GLN A 112 14.57 -24.07 -24.49
N ALA A 113 15.41 -23.21 -23.89
CA ALA A 113 16.83 -23.49 -23.70
C ALA A 113 17.08 -24.79 -22.92
N LEU A 114 16.29 -25.03 -21.86
CA LEU A 114 16.35 -26.30 -21.10
C LEU A 114 15.99 -27.51 -21.96
N LYS A 115 14.98 -27.41 -22.83
CA LYS A 115 14.61 -28.51 -23.74
C LYS A 115 15.72 -28.85 -24.73
N PHE A 116 16.46 -27.85 -25.21
CA PHE A 116 17.61 -28.08 -26.08
C PHE A 116 18.78 -28.75 -25.33
N GLN A 117 19.04 -28.36 -24.07
CA GLN A 117 20.07 -28.99 -23.26
C GLN A 117 19.75 -30.44 -22.88
N VAL A 118 18.49 -30.79 -22.64
CA VAL A 118 18.08 -32.16 -22.30
C VAL A 118 18.08 -33.09 -23.53
N LYS A 119 17.99 -32.54 -24.74
CA LYS A 119 17.97 -33.32 -25.98
C LYS A 119 19.37 -33.65 -26.53
N ASN A 120 20.39 -32.93 -26.08
CA ASN A 120 21.81 -33.22 -26.33
C ASN A 120 22.37 -34.14 -25.24
#